data_AF-A0A2H9MQM2-F1
#
_entry.id   AF-A0A2H9MQM2-F1
#
_cell.length_a   1.000
_cell.length_b   1.000
_cell.length_c   1.000
_cell.angle_alpha   90.00
_cell.angle_beta   90.00
_cell.angle_gamma   90.00
#
_symmetry.space_group_name_H-M   'P 1'
#
loop_
_entity.id
_entity.type
_entity.pdbx_description
1 polymer ?
#
loop_
_entity_poly.entity_id
_entity_poly.type
_entity_poly.pdbx_seq_one_letter_code
_entity_poly.pdbx_strand_id
1 'polypeptide(L)'
;MITDTIHEHLKDIKSSKVKPLVSKATIIDPSDTLSNVIGKISKNNAYDVFCLNGKSTLSTNIRTLLDAKNITSMKVEPFLYPIPYLNPDDSIQKAANIISHYRIREVPVVQKNKIIGVVTAQRILKLLSTKDNKWIKANLIYTQNPITISAEESLSNARRTMTSKRIDHLPVLNQGKIKQVLTSAHILELIIPQERQGKKSMGSKTIHKLESRIGNIGSTRIPQCSPNDNLNKIINSMLKTNTSCCLVNLWENLQGIITFRDILELLASKVETPIPLYIVGLPEDQKNMTLISKKFENTLKRVQNVYSEIQEARVSIKQQRTGNKKEGKYEVSIMIITPHHAPLIYNSIGFDLSEVLEDLSQKLLRTLSKRAKRRSKKSIRKIGLPIF
;
A
#
# COMPACT_ATOMS: atom_id res chain seq x y z
N MET A 1 8.52 9.57 -22.89
CA MET A 1 9.33 9.44 -21.65
C MET A 1 9.63 7.96 -21.40
N ILE A 2 10.70 7.59 -20.68
CA ILE A 2 11.08 6.17 -20.46
C ILE A 2 9.94 5.30 -19.89
N THR A 3 9.03 5.92 -19.15
CA THR A 3 7.79 5.32 -18.64
C THR A 3 6.83 4.88 -19.75
N ASP A 4 6.69 5.65 -20.82
CA ASP A 4 5.81 5.32 -21.95
C ASP A 4 6.38 4.14 -22.73
N THR A 5 7.70 4.10 -22.90
CA THR A 5 8.42 2.96 -23.48
C THR A 5 8.21 1.69 -22.66
N ILE A 6 8.29 1.78 -21.32
CA ILE A 6 8.01 0.63 -20.43
C ILE A 6 6.54 0.19 -20.55
N HIS A 7 5.62 1.15 -20.59
CA HIS A 7 4.20 0.84 -20.69
C HIS A 7 3.82 0.15 -22.00
N GLU A 8 4.39 0.57 -23.14
CA GLU A 8 4.15 -0.09 -24.42
C GLU A 8 4.83 -1.47 -24.45
N HIS A 9 6.06 -1.58 -23.97
CA HIS A 9 6.80 -2.87 -23.87
C HIS A 9 6.05 -3.93 -23.05
N LEU A 10 5.34 -3.53 -21.99
CA LEU A 10 4.61 -4.43 -21.10
C LEU A 10 3.11 -4.54 -21.41
N LYS A 11 2.63 -3.95 -22.52
CA LYS A 11 1.21 -3.82 -22.84
C LYS A 11 0.47 -5.16 -22.97
N ASP A 12 1.12 -6.16 -23.53
CA ASP A 12 0.54 -7.49 -23.70
C ASP A 12 0.40 -8.22 -22.35
N ILE A 13 1.38 -8.10 -21.45
CA ILE A 13 1.25 -8.60 -20.08
C ILE A 13 0.15 -7.85 -19.35
N LYS A 14 0.10 -6.51 -19.46
CA LYS A 14 -0.92 -5.68 -18.81
C LYS A 14 -2.34 -6.10 -19.19
N SER A 15 -2.56 -6.37 -20.49
CA SER A 15 -3.88 -6.74 -21.05
C SER A 15 -4.23 -8.22 -20.90
N SER A 16 -3.25 -9.09 -20.63
CA SER A 16 -3.48 -10.52 -20.41
C SER A 16 -4.45 -10.78 -19.25
N LYS A 17 -5.28 -11.82 -19.40
CA LYS A 17 -6.26 -12.23 -18.39
C LYS A 17 -5.59 -12.87 -17.18
N VAL A 18 -6.19 -12.70 -16.00
CA VAL A 18 -5.68 -13.29 -14.76
C VAL A 18 -5.99 -14.78 -14.59
N LYS A 19 -6.98 -15.33 -15.30
CA LYS A 19 -7.41 -16.74 -15.23
C LYS A 19 -6.24 -17.76 -15.18
N PRO A 20 -5.18 -17.67 -16.00
CA PRO A 20 -4.08 -18.64 -15.98
C PRO A 20 -3.19 -18.55 -14.72
N LEU A 21 -3.27 -17.45 -13.97
CA LEU A 21 -2.47 -17.20 -12.77
C LEU A 21 -3.22 -17.53 -11.47
N VAL A 22 -4.48 -17.98 -11.55
CA VAL A 22 -5.30 -18.26 -10.37
C VAL A 22 -4.79 -19.49 -9.63
N SER A 23 -4.66 -19.39 -8.31
CA SER A 23 -4.41 -20.54 -7.44
C SER A 23 -5.28 -20.55 -6.20
N LYS A 24 -5.14 -21.60 -5.40
CA LYS A 24 -5.85 -21.75 -4.13
C LYS A 24 -5.66 -20.53 -3.22
N ALA A 25 -6.77 -19.99 -2.74
CA ALA A 25 -6.81 -18.92 -1.74
C ALA A 25 -6.72 -19.49 -0.32
N THR A 26 -6.17 -18.71 0.62
CA THR A 26 -6.33 -18.98 2.05
C THR A 26 -7.59 -18.26 2.54
N ILE A 27 -8.66 -19.05 2.74
CA ILE A 27 -9.96 -18.54 3.18
C ILE A 27 -10.08 -18.68 4.70
N ILE A 28 -10.63 -17.64 5.33
CA ILE A 28 -10.90 -17.56 6.76
C ILE A 28 -12.38 -17.23 7.00
N ASP A 29 -12.82 -17.36 8.24
CA ASP A 29 -14.10 -16.85 8.72
C ASP A 29 -13.86 -15.60 9.58
N PRO A 30 -14.71 -14.55 9.54
CA PRO A 30 -14.58 -13.38 10.41
C PRO A 30 -14.52 -13.73 11.91
N SER A 31 -15.18 -14.82 12.30
CA SER A 31 -15.19 -15.33 13.68
C SER A 31 -13.96 -16.19 14.02
N ASP A 32 -13.01 -16.41 13.10
CA ASP A 32 -11.76 -17.10 13.42
C ASP A 32 -10.95 -16.32 14.46
N THR A 33 -10.23 -17.03 15.33
CA THR A 33 -9.23 -16.40 16.21
C THR A 33 -7.97 -16.04 15.42
N LEU A 34 -7.22 -15.03 15.87
CA LEU A 34 -5.95 -14.67 15.22
C LEU A 34 -4.98 -15.86 15.18
N SER A 35 -4.89 -16.65 16.25
CA SER A 35 -4.06 -17.86 16.28
C SER A 35 -4.43 -18.87 15.17
N ASN A 36 -5.73 -19.11 14.93
CA ASN A 36 -6.19 -19.97 13.84
C ASN A 36 -5.80 -19.39 12.47
N VAL A 37 -6.05 -18.09 12.27
CA VAL A 37 -5.70 -17.40 11.02
C VAL A 37 -4.21 -17.46 10.74
N ILE A 38 -3.36 -17.24 11.75
CA ILE A 38 -1.91 -17.31 11.59
C ILE A 38 -1.47 -18.75 11.31
N GLY A 39 -2.10 -19.75 11.92
CA GLY A 39 -1.90 -21.16 11.59
C GLY A 39 -2.21 -21.45 10.10
N LYS A 40 -3.31 -20.92 9.58
CA LYS A 40 -3.68 -21.02 8.16
C LYS A 40 -2.67 -20.30 7.24
N ILE A 41 -2.20 -19.12 7.62
CA ILE A 41 -1.16 -18.35 6.91
C ILE A 41 0.12 -19.19 6.80
N SER A 42 0.60 -19.74 7.92
CA SER A 42 1.83 -20.55 7.96
C SER A 42 1.68 -21.83 7.14
N LYS A 43 0.59 -22.59 7.34
CA LYS A 43 0.32 -23.84 6.64
C LYS A 43 0.26 -23.67 5.12
N ASN A 44 -0.30 -22.56 4.65
CA ASN A 44 -0.49 -22.30 3.23
C ASN A 44 0.62 -21.43 2.61
N ASN A 45 1.63 -21.02 3.39
CA ASN A 45 2.65 -20.05 2.99
C ASN A 45 2.03 -18.80 2.34
N ALA A 46 0.92 -18.32 2.90
CA ALA A 46 0.19 -17.15 2.42
C ALA A 46 0.71 -15.88 3.08
N TYR A 47 0.47 -14.73 2.47
CA TYR A 47 0.75 -13.45 3.11
C TYR A 47 -0.55 -12.71 3.45
N ASP A 48 -1.56 -12.84 2.59
CA ASP A 48 -2.90 -12.32 2.81
C ASP A 48 -3.89 -13.48 3.01
N VAL A 49 -4.97 -13.19 3.72
CA VAL A 49 -6.12 -14.11 3.87
C VAL A 49 -7.40 -13.38 3.50
N PHE A 50 -8.43 -14.14 3.14
CA PHE A 50 -9.65 -13.58 2.55
C PHE A 50 -10.91 -14.21 3.14
N CYS A 51 -11.97 -13.41 3.19
CA CYS A 51 -13.32 -13.90 3.42
C CYS A 51 -14.35 -13.05 2.66
N LEU A 52 -15.55 -13.60 2.50
CA LEU A 52 -16.70 -12.86 2.01
C LEU A 52 -17.57 -12.47 3.19
N ASN A 53 -18.05 -11.23 3.21
CA ASN A 53 -19.08 -10.77 4.12
C ASN A 53 -20.20 -10.11 3.29
N GLY A 54 -21.27 -10.87 3.05
CA GLY A 54 -22.32 -10.48 2.10
C GLY A 54 -21.77 -10.33 0.67
N LYS A 55 -21.80 -9.09 0.15
CA LYS A 55 -21.25 -8.72 -1.18
C LYS A 55 -19.81 -8.19 -1.11
N SER A 56 -19.29 -7.94 0.09
CA SER A 56 -17.97 -7.36 0.30
C SER A 56 -16.92 -8.46 0.40
N THR A 57 -15.78 -8.23 -0.25
CA THR A 57 -14.58 -9.06 -0.04
C THR A 57 -13.69 -8.38 0.97
N LEU A 58 -13.34 -9.10 2.03
CA LEU A 58 -12.50 -8.60 3.10
C LEU A 58 -11.15 -9.32 3.09
N SER A 59 -10.10 -8.62 3.55
CA SER A 59 -8.77 -9.18 3.68
C SER A 59 -8.09 -8.71 4.96
N THR A 60 -7.14 -9.51 5.44
CA THR A 60 -6.09 -9.06 6.34
C THR A 60 -4.76 -9.71 5.94
N ASN A 61 -3.66 -9.26 6.51
CA ASN A 61 -2.33 -9.73 6.16
C ASN A 61 -1.39 -9.78 7.37
N ILE A 62 -0.25 -10.44 7.19
CA ILE A 62 0.77 -10.61 8.25
C ILE A 62 1.09 -9.29 8.97
N ARG A 63 1.30 -8.19 8.24
CA ARG A 63 1.65 -6.89 8.83
C ARG A 63 0.53 -6.30 9.68
N THR A 64 -0.72 -6.38 9.22
CA THR A 64 -1.88 -5.91 10.00
C THR A 64 -2.04 -6.73 11.28
N LEU A 65 -1.79 -8.04 11.22
CA LEU A 65 -1.86 -8.92 12.39
C LEU A 65 -0.79 -8.60 13.45
N LEU A 66 0.31 -7.92 13.09
CA LEU A 66 1.32 -7.47 14.05
C LEU A 66 0.80 -6.39 15.01
N ASP A 67 -0.30 -5.69 14.68
CA ASP A 67 -0.91 -4.71 15.58
C ASP A 67 -1.73 -5.38 16.70
N ALA A 68 -1.90 -6.70 16.67
CA ALA A 68 -2.61 -7.44 17.70
C ALA A 68 -1.89 -7.42 19.05
N LYS A 69 -2.62 -7.03 20.10
CA LYS A 69 -2.12 -7.04 21.48
C LYS A 69 -2.14 -8.45 22.09
N ASN A 70 -3.15 -9.25 21.75
CA ASN A 70 -3.28 -10.62 22.23
C ASN A 70 -3.74 -11.56 21.10
N ILE A 71 -2.78 -12.26 20.49
CA ILE A 71 -3.01 -13.16 19.36
C ILE A 71 -3.84 -14.42 19.73
N THR A 72 -3.86 -14.80 21.01
CA THR A 72 -4.48 -16.09 21.42
C THR A 72 -6.00 -16.02 21.49
N SER A 73 -6.55 -14.88 21.92
CA SER A 73 -7.98 -14.75 22.24
C SER A 73 -8.74 -13.83 21.28
N MET A 74 -8.07 -12.88 20.62
CA MET A 74 -8.75 -11.94 19.74
C MET A 74 -9.29 -12.65 18.49
N LYS A 75 -10.45 -12.20 18.03
CA LYS A 75 -11.02 -12.54 16.72
C LYS A 75 -10.28 -11.77 15.62
N VAL A 76 -10.32 -12.30 14.40
CA VAL A 76 -9.71 -11.66 13.22
C VAL A 76 -10.54 -10.49 12.68
N GLU A 77 -11.85 -10.50 12.90
CA GLU A 77 -12.79 -9.48 12.40
C GLU A 77 -12.30 -8.03 12.52
N PRO A 78 -11.75 -7.55 13.66
CA PRO A 78 -11.28 -6.16 13.79
C PRO A 78 -10.09 -5.79 12.90
N PHE A 79 -9.40 -6.79 12.33
CA PHE A 79 -8.23 -6.63 11.46
C PHE A 79 -8.57 -6.80 9.98
N LEU A 80 -9.84 -7.12 9.67
CA LEU A 80 -10.33 -7.23 8.32
C LEU A 80 -10.63 -5.84 7.75
N TYR A 81 -10.25 -5.63 6.50
CA TYR A 81 -10.58 -4.43 5.74
C TYR A 81 -11.10 -4.79 4.35
N PRO A 82 -12.03 -4.01 3.78
CA PRO A 82 -12.58 -4.28 2.46
C PRO A 82 -11.53 -4.05 1.37
N ILE A 83 -11.50 -4.97 0.40
CA ILE A 83 -10.67 -4.85 -0.80
C ILE A 83 -11.48 -5.17 -2.08
N PRO A 84 -11.07 -4.64 -3.24
CA PRO A 84 -11.57 -5.11 -4.52
C PRO A 84 -11.14 -6.56 -4.76
N TYR A 85 -11.96 -7.27 -5.53
CA TYR A 85 -11.63 -8.59 -6.06
C TYR A 85 -11.45 -8.54 -7.57
N LEU A 86 -10.93 -9.63 -8.13
CA LEU A 86 -10.83 -9.87 -9.57
C LEU A 86 -11.92 -10.85 -10.02
N ASN A 87 -12.43 -10.66 -11.22
CA ASN A 87 -13.10 -11.70 -12.00
C ASN A 87 -12.06 -12.51 -12.77
N PRO A 88 -12.34 -13.76 -13.19
CA PRO A 88 -11.39 -14.58 -13.94
C PRO A 88 -10.87 -13.92 -15.23
N ASP A 89 -11.72 -13.14 -15.89
CA ASP A 89 -11.40 -12.46 -17.15
C ASP A 89 -10.81 -11.04 -16.97
N ASP A 90 -10.64 -10.58 -15.72
CA ASP A 90 -9.96 -9.30 -15.47
C ASP A 90 -8.49 -9.35 -15.92
N SER A 91 -7.93 -8.15 -16.15
CA SER A 91 -6.55 -8.01 -16.63
C SER A 91 -5.51 -8.08 -15.50
N ILE A 92 -4.29 -8.49 -15.84
CA ILE A 92 -3.14 -8.44 -14.92
C ILE A 92 -2.85 -7.01 -14.48
N GLN A 93 -3.07 -6.00 -15.33
CA GLN A 93 -2.97 -4.60 -14.93
C GLN A 93 -3.90 -4.27 -13.77
N LYS A 94 -5.15 -4.74 -13.80
CA LYS A 94 -6.10 -4.54 -12.68
C LYS A 94 -5.58 -5.22 -11.41
N ALA A 95 -5.03 -6.43 -11.51
CA ALA A 95 -4.40 -7.10 -10.37
C ALA A 95 -3.23 -6.29 -9.81
N ALA A 96 -2.31 -5.82 -10.66
CA ALA A 96 -1.17 -4.99 -10.27
C ALA A 96 -1.61 -3.68 -9.59
N ASN A 97 -2.68 -3.04 -10.10
CA ASN A 97 -3.27 -1.85 -9.49
C ASN A 97 -3.78 -2.13 -8.07
N ILE A 98 -4.54 -3.22 -7.89
CA ILE A 98 -5.08 -3.58 -6.57
C ILE A 98 -3.94 -3.91 -5.58
N ILE A 99 -2.97 -4.74 -5.98
CA ILE A 99 -1.80 -5.11 -5.15
C ILE A 99 -1.04 -3.85 -4.70
N SER A 100 -0.78 -2.95 -5.63
CA SER A 100 0.02 -1.75 -5.37
C SER A 100 -0.71 -0.73 -4.50
N HIS A 101 -2.01 -0.52 -4.77
CA HIS A 101 -2.83 0.45 -4.05
C HIS A 101 -3.16 -0.02 -2.63
N TYR A 102 -3.64 -1.25 -2.47
CA TYR A 102 -4.08 -1.79 -1.17
C TYR A 102 -2.92 -2.37 -0.34
N ARG A 103 -1.70 -2.40 -0.89
CA ARG A 103 -0.49 -2.90 -0.22
C ARG A 103 -0.61 -4.34 0.28
N ILE A 104 -1.35 -5.15 -0.47
CA ILE A 104 -1.45 -6.60 -0.33
C ILE A 104 -0.43 -7.27 -1.24
N ARG A 105 -0.26 -8.58 -1.17
CA ARG A 105 0.63 -9.37 -2.04
C ARG A 105 -0.12 -10.32 -2.96
N GLU A 106 -1.39 -10.57 -2.69
CA GLU A 106 -2.27 -11.35 -3.54
C GLU A 106 -3.71 -10.80 -3.54
N VAL A 107 -4.44 -11.00 -4.64
CA VAL A 107 -5.80 -10.49 -4.83
C VAL A 107 -6.77 -11.65 -4.99
N PRO A 108 -7.91 -11.68 -4.28
CA PRO A 108 -8.89 -12.74 -4.42
C PRO A 108 -9.59 -12.67 -5.77
N VAL A 109 -9.83 -13.83 -6.38
CA VAL A 109 -10.64 -13.99 -7.57
C VAL A 109 -12.00 -14.53 -7.18
N VAL A 110 -13.06 -13.80 -7.52
CA VAL A 110 -14.43 -14.12 -7.18
C VAL A 110 -15.21 -14.45 -8.44
N GLN A 111 -16.03 -15.49 -8.38
CA GLN A 111 -16.98 -15.85 -9.42
C GLN A 111 -18.26 -16.39 -8.77
N LYS A 112 -19.44 -15.95 -9.23
CA LYS A 112 -20.75 -16.36 -8.67
C LYS A 112 -20.80 -16.23 -7.13
N ASN A 113 -20.32 -15.10 -6.61
CA ASN A 113 -20.27 -14.78 -5.17
C ASN A 113 -19.46 -15.77 -4.32
N LYS A 114 -18.43 -16.41 -4.89
CA LYS A 114 -17.50 -17.30 -4.19
C LYS A 114 -16.06 -16.95 -4.55
N ILE A 115 -15.16 -16.96 -3.58
CA ILE A 115 -13.72 -16.85 -3.83
C ILE A 115 -13.26 -18.18 -4.43
N ILE A 116 -12.90 -18.18 -5.71
CA ILE A 116 -12.42 -19.36 -6.43
C ILE A 116 -10.90 -19.51 -6.38
N GLY A 117 -10.19 -18.46 -5.96
CA GLY A 117 -8.73 -18.46 -5.87
C GLY A 117 -8.13 -17.09 -5.62
N VAL A 118 -6.84 -16.96 -5.86
CA VAL A 118 -6.05 -15.73 -5.75
C VAL A 118 -5.08 -15.59 -6.92
N VAL A 119 -4.71 -14.35 -7.22
CA VAL A 119 -3.59 -14.00 -8.10
C VAL A 119 -2.50 -13.37 -7.24
N THR A 120 -1.32 -13.98 -7.21
CA THR A 120 -0.20 -13.51 -6.37
C THR A 120 0.76 -12.63 -7.16
N ALA A 121 1.37 -11.65 -6.49
CA ALA A 121 2.43 -10.82 -7.05
C ALA A 121 3.56 -11.66 -7.65
N GLN A 122 3.95 -12.74 -6.95
CA GLN A 122 4.99 -13.66 -7.39
C GLN A 122 4.68 -14.30 -8.75
N ARG A 123 3.41 -14.69 -9.00
CA ARG A 123 3.01 -15.24 -10.30
C ARG A 123 3.03 -14.20 -11.41
N ILE A 124 2.63 -12.96 -11.13
CA ILE A 124 2.73 -11.87 -12.11
C ILE A 124 4.21 -11.59 -12.43
N LEU A 125 5.09 -11.59 -11.43
CA LEU A 125 6.53 -11.44 -11.64
C LEU A 125 7.12 -12.60 -12.47
N LYS A 126 6.68 -13.83 -12.23
CA LYS A 126 7.08 -14.99 -13.04
C LYS A 126 6.64 -14.83 -14.50
N LEU A 127 5.49 -14.21 -14.77
CA LEU A 127 5.10 -13.87 -16.13
C LEU A 127 5.98 -12.76 -16.71
N LEU A 128 6.24 -11.70 -15.94
CA LEU A 128 7.14 -10.60 -16.33
C LEU A 128 8.54 -11.10 -16.71
N SER A 129 9.08 -12.11 -16.02
CA SER A 129 10.43 -12.64 -16.31
C SER A 129 10.54 -13.35 -17.66
N THR A 130 9.43 -13.66 -18.33
CA THR A 130 9.42 -14.23 -19.69
C THR A 130 9.69 -13.20 -20.78
N LYS A 131 9.56 -11.90 -20.48
CA LYS A 131 9.87 -10.80 -21.40
C LYS A 131 11.34 -10.43 -21.38
N ASP A 132 11.84 -9.84 -22.47
CA ASP A 132 13.17 -9.23 -22.48
C ASP A 132 13.14 -7.84 -21.81
N ASN A 133 13.32 -7.82 -20.49
CA ASN A 133 13.39 -6.61 -19.70
C ASN A 133 14.84 -6.21 -19.36
N LYS A 134 15.83 -6.66 -20.15
CA LYS A 134 17.26 -6.41 -19.88
C LYS A 134 17.61 -4.92 -19.88
N TRP A 135 16.82 -4.11 -20.59
CA TRP A 135 16.99 -2.67 -20.70
C TRP A 135 16.39 -1.90 -19.51
N ILE A 136 15.45 -2.50 -18.76
CA ILE A 136 14.90 -1.92 -17.52
C ILE A 136 15.89 -2.19 -16.39
N LYS A 137 16.53 -1.13 -15.88
CA LYS A 137 17.57 -1.23 -14.86
C LYS A 137 17.02 -1.01 -13.44
N ALA A 138 17.73 -1.54 -12.44
CA ALA A 138 17.40 -1.40 -11.02
C ALA A 138 17.19 0.08 -10.63
N ASN A 139 18.04 0.98 -11.14
CA ASN A 139 18.00 2.42 -10.85
C ASN A 139 16.70 3.13 -11.24
N LEU A 140 15.89 2.52 -12.11
CA LEU A 140 14.58 3.04 -12.47
C LEU A 140 13.53 2.66 -11.41
N ILE A 141 13.67 1.50 -10.77
CA ILE A 141 12.59 0.90 -9.95
C ILE A 141 12.83 1.00 -8.44
N TYR A 142 14.07 0.98 -7.96
CA TYR A 142 14.33 0.83 -6.52
C TYR A 142 13.80 1.99 -5.68
N THR A 143 13.29 1.66 -4.49
CA THR A 143 12.99 2.65 -3.46
C THR A 143 14.30 3.04 -2.78
N GLN A 144 14.69 4.32 -2.89
CA GLN A 144 15.93 4.85 -2.32
C GLN A 144 15.85 5.00 -0.80
N ASN A 145 17.01 4.96 -0.13
CA ASN A 145 17.13 5.18 1.32
C ASN A 145 16.14 4.32 2.14
N PRO A 146 16.24 2.98 2.04
CA PRO A 146 15.34 2.10 2.78
C PRO A 146 15.49 2.32 4.28
N ILE A 147 14.38 2.20 5.00
CA ILE A 147 14.39 2.28 6.47
C ILE A 147 15.12 1.06 7.01
N THR A 148 16.22 1.28 7.73
CA THR A 148 17.03 0.25 8.37
C THR A 148 16.77 0.19 9.87
N ILE A 149 17.25 -0.86 10.53
CA ILE A 149 17.20 -1.02 11.99
C ILE A 149 18.49 -1.66 12.51
N SER A 150 18.94 -1.33 13.72
CA SER A 150 20.12 -1.96 14.33
C SER A 150 19.79 -3.37 14.84
N ALA A 151 20.75 -4.30 14.79
CA ALA A 151 20.61 -5.64 15.37
C ALA A 151 20.45 -5.60 16.91
N GLU A 152 20.88 -4.51 17.55
CA GLU A 152 20.75 -4.30 19.00
C GLU A 152 19.38 -3.75 19.43
N GLU A 153 18.56 -3.30 18.47
CA GLU A 153 17.19 -2.85 18.74
C GLU A 153 16.28 -4.02 19.11
N SER A 154 15.18 -3.72 19.81
CA SER A 154 14.20 -4.73 20.18
C SER A 154 13.30 -5.13 19.00
N LEU A 155 12.78 -6.36 19.05
CA LEU A 155 11.74 -6.80 18.11
C LEU A 155 10.45 -5.97 18.23
N SER A 156 10.14 -5.43 19.42
CA SER A 156 9.02 -4.51 19.62
C SER A 156 9.19 -3.20 18.85
N ASN A 157 10.41 -2.66 18.77
CA ASN A 157 10.74 -1.48 17.96
C ASN A 157 10.68 -1.81 16.46
N ALA A 158 11.16 -2.98 16.04
CA ALA A 158 11.01 -3.45 14.66
C ALA A 158 9.53 -3.55 14.25
N ARG A 159 8.71 -4.19 15.08
CA ARG A 159 7.26 -4.34 14.89
C ARG A 159 6.59 -2.98 14.74
N ARG A 160 6.84 -2.04 15.68
CA ARG A 160 6.30 -0.68 15.64
C ARG A 160 6.72 0.06 14.37
N THR A 161 7.98 -0.11 13.94
CA THR A 161 8.49 0.50 12.70
C THR A 161 7.75 -0.06 11.48
N MET A 162 7.60 -1.38 11.38
CA MET A 162 6.88 -2.03 10.27
C MET A 162 5.42 -1.60 10.18
N THR A 163 4.68 -1.58 11.30
CA THR A 163 3.25 -1.23 11.29
C THR A 163 3.03 0.26 11.06
N SER A 164 3.77 1.13 11.76
CA SER A 164 3.63 2.59 11.60
C SER A 164 4.11 3.13 10.25
N LYS A 165 5.19 2.57 9.68
CA LYS A 165 5.72 2.97 8.36
C LYS A 165 5.10 2.20 7.22
N ARG A 166 4.30 1.16 7.52
CA ARG A 166 3.67 0.25 6.54
C ARG A 166 4.67 -0.36 5.58
N ILE A 167 5.72 -0.94 6.15
CA ILE A 167 6.77 -1.67 5.45
C ILE A 167 6.90 -3.07 6.04
N ASP A 168 7.32 -4.01 5.21
CA ASP A 168 7.42 -5.42 5.58
C ASP A 168 8.84 -5.94 5.70
N HIS A 169 9.81 -5.12 5.31
CA HIS A 169 11.21 -5.49 5.22
C HIS A 169 12.04 -4.40 5.89
N LEU A 170 12.88 -4.81 6.83
CA LEU A 170 13.87 -3.98 7.49
C LEU A 170 15.26 -4.58 7.26
N PRO A 171 16.12 -3.96 6.44
CA PRO A 171 17.54 -4.28 6.44
C PRO A 171 18.11 -4.03 7.84
N VAL A 172 18.72 -5.06 8.42
CA VAL A 172 19.27 -5.03 9.77
C VAL A 172 20.77 -4.75 9.71
N LEU A 173 21.19 -3.71 10.43
CA LEU A 173 22.57 -3.27 10.53
C LEU A 173 23.22 -3.87 11.78
N ASN A 174 24.42 -4.41 11.63
CA ASN A 174 25.32 -4.74 12.74
C ASN A 174 26.65 -4.01 12.51
N GLN A 175 27.05 -3.17 13.46
CA GLN A 175 28.26 -2.33 13.33
C GLN A 175 28.31 -1.56 12.00
N GLY A 176 27.16 -1.01 11.58
CA GLY A 176 27.04 -0.23 10.34
C GLY A 176 26.93 -1.06 9.05
N LYS A 177 27.10 -2.38 9.10
CA LYS A 177 27.00 -3.27 7.92
C LYS A 177 25.69 -4.05 7.90
N ILE A 178 25.16 -4.32 6.71
CA ILE A 178 23.94 -5.12 6.58
C ILE A 178 24.25 -6.59 6.81
N LYS A 179 23.54 -7.18 7.75
CA LYS A 179 23.71 -8.60 8.12
C LYS A 179 22.60 -9.49 7.56
N GLN A 180 21.37 -8.99 7.59
CA GLN A 180 20.16 -9.75 7.25
C GLN A 180 19.01 -8.79 6.93
N VAL A 181 17.89 -9.33 6.46
CA VAL A 181 16.61 -8.61 6.40
C VAL A 181 15.62 -9.25 7.36
N LEU A 182 15.13 -8.46 8.32
CA LEU A 182 14.01 -8.83 9.18
C LEU A 182 12.70 -8.53 8.43
N THR A 183 11.71 -9.41 8.54
CA THR A 183 10.43 -9.26 7.86
C THR A 183 9.27 -9.34 8.83
N SER A 184 8.11 -8.83 8.45
CA SER A 184 6.89 -8.94 9.24
C SER A 184 6.52 -10.40 9.53
N ALA A 185 6.82 -11.33 8.61
CA ALA A 185 6.61 -12.76 8.79
C ALA A 185 7.51 -13.33 9.89
N HIS A 186 8.81 -12.98 9.91
CA HIS A 186 9.73 -13.40 10.98
C HIS A 186 9.23 -12.93 12.36
N ILE A 187 8.72 -11.71 12.46
CA ILE A 187 8.16 -11.20 13.72
C ILE A 187 6.89 -11.99 14.08
N LEU A 188 5.98 -12.20 13.13
CA LEU A 188 4.72 -12.90 13.37
C LEU A 188 4.98 -14.31 13.91
N GLU A 189 5.89 -15.07 13.28
CA GLU A 189 6.27 -16.43 13.68
C GLU A 189 6.75 -16.53 15.13
N LEU A 190 7.41 -15.50 15.65
CA LEU A 190 7.89 -15.47 17.03
C LEU A 190 6.79 -15.28 18.07
N ILE A 191 5.71 -14.59 17.67
CA ILE A 191 4.56 -14.26 18.54
C ILE A 191 3.53 -15.41 18.49
N ILE A 192 3.62 -16.35 17.54
CA ILE A 192 2.76 -17.54 17.52
C ILE A 192 3.03 -18.39 18.77
N PRO A 193 1.99 -18.76 19.54
CA PRO A 193 2.11 -19.73 20.61
C PRO A 193 2.51 -21.09 20.03
N GLN A 194 3.65 -21.64 20.46
CA GLN A 194 3.97 -23.03 20.19
C GLN A 194 2.91 -23.89 20.89
N GLU A 195 2.13 -24.70 20.15
CA GLU A 195 0.96 -25.46 20.63
C GLU A 195 1.27 -26.52 21.72
N ARG A 196 2.48 -26.55 22.27
CA ARG A 196 2.85 -27.47 23.35
C ARG A 196 3.34 -26.68 24.55
N GLN A 197 2.40 -26.41 25.47
CA GLN A 197 2.50 -26.51 26.93
C GLN A 197 1.64 -25.44 27.65
N GLY A 198 0.66 -25.91 28.43
CA GLY A 198 0.11 -25.26 29.63
C GLY A 198 -0.45 -23.84 29.52
N LYS A 199 -1.77 -23.71 29.66
CA LYS A 199 -2.56 -22.45 29.65
C LYS A 199 -2.18 -21.35 30.66
N LYS A 200 -1.18 -21.54 31.54
CA LYS A 200 -1.00 -20.68 32.74
C LYS A 200 0.27 -19.80 32.82
N SER A 201 1.21 -19.83 31.86
CA SER A 201 2.42 -18.96 31.92
C SER A 201 2.79 -18.23 30.62
N MET A 202 1.84 -18.06 29.68
CA MET A 202 2.16 -17.74 28.28
C MET A 202 2.17 -16.25 27.90
N GLY A 203 1.47 -15.40 28.66
CA GLY A 203 1.48 -13.94 28.43
C GLY A 203 2.88 -13.33 28.62
N SER A 204 3.58 -13.75 29.68
CA SER A 204 4.94 -13.31 30.00
C SER A 204 5.97 -13.75 28.93
N LYS A 205 5.90 -15.00 28.43
CA LYS A 205 6.85 -15.50 27.41
C LYS A 205 6.82 -14.73 26.08
N THR A 206 5.65 -14.27 25.64
CA THR A 206 5.52 -13.52 24.38
C THR A 206 6.04 -12.08 24.52
N ILE A 207 5.77 -11.45 25.66
CA ILE A 207 6.28 -10.12 25.99
C ILE A 207 7.82 -10.15 26.04
N HIS A 208 8.41 -11.13 26.73
CA HIS A 208 9.86 -11.31 26.80
C HIS A 208 10.51 -11.54 25.43
N LYS A 209 9.84 -12.25 24.51
CA LYS A 209 10.35 -12.40 23.14
C LYS A 209 10.40 -11.08 22.40
N LEU A 210 9.39 -10.22 22.52
CA LEU A 210 9.37 -8.93 21.81
C LEU A 210 10.31 -7.89 22.42
N GLU A 211 10.63 -8.00 23.70
CA GLU A 211 11.65 -7.20 24.37
C GLU A 211 13.08 -7.62 23.99
N SER A 212 13.27 -8.85 23.52
CA SER A 212 14.56 -9.33 23.06
C SER A 212 15.09 -8.55 21.85
N ARG A 213 16.42 -8.50 21.75
CA ARG A 213 17.13 -7.88 20.63
C ARG A 213 16.87 -8.65 19.33
N ILE A 214 16.86 -7.94 18.22
CA ILE A 214 16.71 -8.53 16.88
C ILE A 214 17.81 -9.56 16.62
N GLY A 215 19.07 -9.26 16.97
CA GLY A 215 20.19 -10.18 16.84
C GLY A 215 20.27 -10.83 15.45
N ASN A 216 20.13 -12.15 15.39
CA ASN A 216 20.19 -12.95 14.15
C ASN A 216 18.81 -13.30 13.56
N ILE A 217 17.75 -12.65 14.03
CA ILE A 217 16.39 -12.91 13.58
C ILE A 217 16.17 -12.21 12.25
N GLY A 218 16.21 -12.99 11.18
CA GLY A 218 16.01 -12.50 9.82
C GLY A 218 16.57 -13.48 8.81
N SER A 219 16.42 -13.11 7.55
CA SER A 219 16.96 -13.87 6.43
C SER A 219 18.30 -13.27 6.02
N THR A 220 19.36 -14.10 5.99
CA THR A 220 20.70 -13.74 5.50
C THR A 220 20.84 -13.95 3.99
N ARG A 221 20.03 -14.85 3.41
CA ARG A 221 20.00 -15.15 1.97
C ARG A 221 19.08 -14.20 1.21
N ILE A 222 19.44 -12.92 1.19
CA ILE A 222 18.68 -11.88 0.48
C ILE A 222 19.36 -11.58 -0.85
N PRO A 223 18.63 -11.60 -1.98
CA PRO A 223 19.14 -11.14 -3.25
C PRO A 223 19.72 -9.74 -3.14
N GLN A 224 20.87 -9.55 -3.77
CA GLN A 224 21.49 -8.24 -3.92
C GLN A 224 21.69 -7.94 -5.41
N CYS A 225 21.58 -6.68 -5.78
CA CYS A 225 21.86 -6.21 -7.13
C CYS A 225 22.56 -4.85 -7.12
N SER A 226 23.22 -4.52 -8.23
CA SER A 226 23.73 -3.17 -8.47
C SER A 226 22.66 -2.27 -9.10
N PRO A 227 22.82 -0.93 -9.07
CA PRO A 227 21.91 -0.01 -9.77
C PRO A 227 21.77 -0.26 -11.28
N ASN A 228 22.76 -0.90 -11.92
CA ASN A 228 22.80 -1.17 -13.36
C ASN A 228 22.35 -2.60 -13.72
N ASP A 229 22.07 -3.44 -12.72
CA ASP A 229 21.50 -4.76 -12.96
C ASP A 229 20.10 -4.63 -13.57
N ASN A 230 19.74 -5.61 -14.42
CA ASN A 230 18.50 -5.59 -15.16
C ASN A 230 17.34 -6.28 -14.44
N LEU A 231 16.11 -5.94 -14.85
CA LEU A 231 14.88 -6.43 -14.24
C LEU A 231 14.76 -7.97 -14.27
N ASN A 232 15.14 -8.65 -15.35
CA ASN A 232 15.09 -10.12 -15.39
C ASN A 232 16.02 -10.75 -14.33
N LYS A 233 17.25 -10.24 -14.18
CA LYS A 233 18.19 -10.70 -13.14
C LYS A 233 17.59 -10.54 -11.74
N ILE A 234 16.95 -9.40 -11.48
CA ILE A 234 16.32 -9.07 -10.18
C ILE A 234 15.11 -9.98 -9.91
N ILE A 235 14.21 -10.14 -10.88
CA ILE A 235 13.05 -11.02 -10.71
C ILE A 235 13.52 -12.47 -10.48
N ASN A 236 14.45 -12.97 -11.31
CA ASN A 236 14.94 -14.33 -11.21
C ASN A 236 15.65 -14.61 -9.89
N SER A 237 16.42 -13.64 -9.36
CA SER A 237 17.06 -13.80 -8.05
C SER A 237 16.03 -13.87 -6.92
N MET A 238 15.03 -12.98 -6.91
CA MET A 238 13.92 -12.99 -5.95
C MET A 238 13.12 -14.29 -6.00
N LEU A 239 12.81 -14.79 -7.21
CA LEU A 239 12.08 -16.05 -7.39
C LEU A 239 12.91 -17.26 -6.92
N LYS A 240 14.22 -17.29 -7.23
CA LYS A 240 15.13 -18.39 -6.85
C LYS A 240 15.29 -18.50 -5.33
N THR A 241 15.35 -17.38 -4.62
CA THR A 241 15.48 -17.35 -3.16
C THR A 241 14.15 -17.36 -2.42
N ASN A 242 13.02 -17.34 -3.14
CA ASN A 242 11.67 -17.18 -2.59
C ASN A 242 11.55 -15.96 -1.66
N THR A 243 12.18 -14.83 -2.04
CA THR A 243 12.14 -13.59 -1.27
C THR A 243 11.26 -12.54 -1.96
N SER A 244 10.66 -11.66 -1.16
CA SER A 244 9.82 -10.56 -1.64
C SER A 244 10.55 -9.22 -1.75
N CYS A 245 11.87 -9.21 -1.50
CA CYS A 245 12.74 -8.06 -1.70
C CYS A 245 14.12 -8.45 -2.27
N CYS A 246 14.77 -7.47 -2.90
CA CYS A 246 16.17 -7.46 -3.33
C CYS A 246 16.81 -6.15 -2.82
N LEU A 247 18.00 -6.23 -2.24
CA LEU A 247 18.76 -5.04 -1.80
C LEU A 247 19.57 -4.48 -2.97
N VAL A 248 19.62 -3.16 -3.08
CA VAL A 248 20.40 -2.47 -4.12
C VAL A 248 21.63 -1.86 -3.48
N ASN A 249 22.80 -2.39 -3.82
CA ASN A 249 24.08 -1.99 -3.25
C ASN A 249 24.96 -1.35 -4.31
N LEU A 250 25.69 -0.31 -3.92
CA LEU A 250 26.82 0.22 -4.68
C LEU A 250 28.05 0.10 -3.78
N TRP A 251 28.92 -0.84 -4.13
CA TRP A 251 29.99 -1.32 -3.25
C TRP A 251 29.40 -1.78 -1.90
N GLU A 252 29.95 -1.32 -0.78
CA GLU A 252 29.48 -1.66 0.57
C GLU A 252 28.25 -0.85 1.04
N ASN A 253 27.76 0.08 0.20
CA ASN A 253 26.71 1.02 0.59
C ASN A 253 25.33 0.61 0.04
N LEU A 254 24.36 0.46 0.93
CA LEU A 254 22.96 0.23 0.57
C LEU A 254 22.32 1.49 0.00
N GLN A 255 22.00 1.43 -1.28
CA GLN A 255 21.35 2.51 -2.02
C GLN A 255 19.82 2.42 -1.95
N GLY A 256 19.30 1.19 -1.91
CA GLY A 256 17.89 0.96 -2.15
C GLY A 256 17.38 -0.41 -1.78
N ILE A 257 16.06 -0.56 -1.87
CA ILE A 257 15.36 -1.83 -1.81
C ILE A 257 14.37 -1.93 -2.98
N ILE A 258 14.28 -3.10 -3.59
CA ILE A 258 13.28 -3.44 -4.61
C ILE A 258 12.39 -4.51 -4.01
N THR A 259 11.08 -4.29 -4.04
CA THR A 259 10.06 -5.24 -3.60
C THR A 259 9.17 -5.65 -4.79
N PHE A 260 8.33 -6.66 -4.60
CA PHE A 260 7.31 -7.00 -5.60
C PHE A 260 6.46 -5.80 -6.01
N ARG A 261 6.15 -4.90 -5.07
CA ARG A 261 5.40 -3.69 -5.36
C ARG A 261 6.12 -2.79 -6.35
N ASP A 262 7.41 -2.54 -6.15
CA ASP A 262 8.19 -1.67 -7.05
C ASP A 262 8.22 -2.20 -8.48
N ILE A 263 8.23 -3.54 -8.65
CA ILE A 263 8.18 -4.19 -9.95
C ILE A 263 6.77 -4.15 -10.55
N LEU A 264 5.72 -4.37 -9.74
CA LEU A 264 4.33 -4.32 -10.21
C LEU A 264 3.86 -2.92 -10.57
N GLU A 265 4.48 -1.88 -10.00
CA GLU A 265 4.23 -0.49 -10.39
C GLU A 265 4.59 -0.20 -11.86
N LEU A 266 5.38 -1.06 -12.53
CA LEU A 266 5.60 -1.00 -13.98
C LEU A 266 4.35 -1.39 -14.80
N LEU A 267 3.53 -2.29 -14.24
CA LEU A 267 2.30 -2.77 -14.86
C LEU A 267 1.08 -1.94 -14.46
N ALA A 268 1.14 -1.34 -13.26
CA ALA A 268 0.07 -0.50 -12.76
C ALA A 268 -0.14 0.71 -13.69
N SER A 269 -1.40 1.04 -13.97
CA SER A 269 -1.70 2.39 -14.45
C SER A 269 -1.74 3.33 -13.26
N LYS A 270 -1.35 4.59 -13.45
CA LYS A 270 -1.99 5.65 -12.66
C LYS A 270 -3.47 5.56 -13.00
N VAL A 271 -4.25 4.93 -12.13
CA VAL A 271 -5.69 4.85 -12.28
C VAL A 271 -6.18 6.29 -12.16
N GLU A 272 -6.42 6.95 -13.30
CA GLU A 272 -7.30 8.11 -13.39
C GLU A 272 -8.73 7.62 -13.15
N THR A 273 -9.01 7.09 -11.96
CA THR A 273 -10.39 7.08 -11.49
C THR A 273 -10.68 8.51 -11.08
N PRO A 274 -11.67 9.20 -11.67
CA PRO A 274 -12.11 10.46 -11.12
C PRO A 274 -12.45 10.20 -9.65
N ILE A 275 -11.74 10.88 -8.74
CA ILE A 275 -12.06 10.83 -7.32
C ILE A 275 -13.54 11.19 -7.22
N PRO A 276 -14.41 10.33 -6.66
CA PRO A 276 -15.80 10.69 -6.40
C PRO A 276 -15.83 12.01 -5.63
N LEU A 277 -16.38 13.05 -6.26
CA LEU A 277 -16.48 14.39 -5.73
C LEU A 277 -17.96 14.68 -5.44
N TYR A 278 -18.28 14.82 -4.17
CA TYR A 278 -19.62 15.23 -3.73
C TYR A 278 -19.56 16.69 -3.30
N ILE A 279 -20.32 17.56 -3.96
CA ILE A 279 -20.49 18.95 -3.53
C ILE A 279 -21.91 19.13 -3.02
N VAL A 280 -22.05 19.62 -1.79
CA VAL A 280 -23.33 19.81 -1.11
C VAL A 280 -23.47 21.29 -0.71
N GLY A 281 -24.65 21.87 -0.94
CA GLY A 281 -24.96 23.26 -0.55
C GLY A 281 -24.44 24.33 -1.53
N LEU A 282 -24.24 23.94 -2.80
CA LEU A 282 -23.85 24.85 -3.87
C LEU A 282 -25.02 25.82 -4.21
N PRO A 283 -24.79 27.14 -4.38
CA PRO A 283 -25.85 28.09 -4.79
C PRO A 283 -26.40 27.79 -6.19
N GLU A 284 -27.69 28.12 -6.45
CA GLU A 284 -28.41 27.78 -7.70
C GLU A 284 -27.96 28.57 -8.96
N ASP A 285 -27.03 29.52 -8.84
CA ASP A 285 -26.49 30.25 -9.99
C ASP A 285 -25.62 29.34 -10.88
N GLN A 286 -26.24 28.81 -11.95
CA GLN A 286 -25.67 27.82 -12.86
C GLN A 286 -24.32 28.19 -13.51
N LYS A 287 -24.00 29.48 -13.71
CA LYS A 287 -22.74 29.87 -14.37
C LYS A 287 -21.53 29.67 -13.46
N ASN A 288 -21.69 29.90 -12.16
CA ASN A 288 -20.63 29.72 -11.18
C ASN A 288 -20.43 28.23 -10.78
N MET A 289 -21.49 27.42 -10.85
CA MET A 289 -21.47 26.01 -10.45
C MET A 289 -20.47 25.15 -11.25
N THR A 290 -20.49 25.30 -12.57
CA THR A 290 -19.67 24.49 -13.49
C THR A 290 -18.19 24.86 -13.40
N LEU A 291 -17.88 26.15 -13.30
CA LEU A 291 -16.52 26.65 -13.16
C LEU A 291 -15.89 26.22 -11.84
N ILE A 292 -16.63 26.35 -10.74
CA ILE A 292 -16.19 25.95 -9.40
C ILE A 292 -15.91 24.45 -9.34
N SER A 293 -16.84 23.63 -9.82
CA SER A 293 -16.70 22.17 -9.82
C SER A 293 -15.48 21.73 -10.62
N LYS A 294 -15.32 22.27 -11.84
CA LYS A 294 -14.20 21.95 -12.73
C LYS A 294 -12.84 22.39 -12.16
N LYS A 295 -12.79 23.55 -11.50
CA LYS A 295 -11.59 24.04 -10.81
C LYS A 295 -11.17 23.08 -9.69
N PHE A 296 -12.14 22.61 -8.90
CA PHE A 296 -11.85 21.67 -7.83
C PHE A 296 -11.49 20.27 -8.33
N GLU A 297 -12.16 19.76 -9.37
CA GLU A 297 -11.78 18.53 -10.06
C GLU A 297 -10.32 18.58 -10.53
N ASN A 298 -9.89 19.71 -11.11
CA ASN A 298 -8.51 19.89 -11.54
C ASN A 298 -7.53 19.89 -10.35
N THR A 299 -7.90 20.52 -9.23
CA THR A 299 -7.13 20.46 -7.98
C THR A 299 -7.02 19.01 -7.48
N LEU A 300 -8.13 18.27 -7.45
CA LEU A 300 -8.15 16.86 -7.04
C LEU A 300 -7.31 15.97 -7.95
N LYS A 301 -7.37 16.16 -9.27
CA LYS A 301 -6.50 15.45 -10.24
C LYS A 301 -5.02 15.72 -9.96
N ARG A 302 -4.65 16.99 -9.73
CA ARG A 302 -3.27 17.36 -9.34
C ARG A 302 -2.84 16.70 -8.04
N VAL A 303 -3.74 16.62 -7.07
CA VAL A 303 -3.49 15.94 -5.80
C VAL A 303 -3.34 14.43 -5.99
N GLN A 304 -4.22 13.79 -6.76
CA GLN A 304 -4.23 12.34 -7.03
C GLN A 304 -2.90 11.88 -7.65
N ASN A 305 -2.31 12.71 -8.50
CA ASN A 305 -0.99 12.47 -9.09
C ASN A 305 0.14 12.35 -8.06
N VAL A 306 -0.03 12.97 -6.89
CA VAL A 306 0.94 12.95 -5.78
C VAL A 306 0.50 11.99 -4.66
N TYR A 307 -0.80 11.81 -4.50
CA TYR A 307 -1.44 11.05 -3.44
C TYR A 307 -2.53 10.14 -4.01
N SER A 308 -2.13 8.96 -4.49
CA SER A 308 -3.01 8.02 -5.18
C SER A 308 -3.98 7.26 -4.25
N GLU A 309 -3.89 7.45 -2.93
CA GLU A 309 -4.70 6.77 -1.91
C GLU A 309 -5.97 7.58 -1.53
N ILE A 310 -6.49 8.47 -2.38
CA ILE A 310 -7.75 9.19 -2.12
C ILE A 310 -8.92 8.32 -2.56
N GLN A 311 -9.85 8.05 -1.63
CA GLN A 311 -11.07 7.27 -1.91
C GLN A 311 -12.21 8.17 -2.39
N GLU A 312 -12.44 9.28 -1.70
CA GLU A 312 -13.49 10.24 -2.04
C GLU A 312 -13.14 11.64 -1.52
N ALA A 313 -13.74 12.66 -2.13
CA ALA A 313 -13.68 14.04 -1.70
C ALA A 313 -15.10 14.58 -1.50
N ARG A 314 -15.34 15.26 -0.38
CA ARG A 314 -16.62 15.92 -0.10
C ARG A 314 -16.37 17.40 0.15
N VAL A 315 -17.15 18.25 -0.50
CA VAL A 315 -17.16 19.70 -0.32
C VAL A 315 -18.54 20.08 0.22
N SER A 316 -18.58 20.60 1.44
CA SER A 316 -19.79 21.13 2.05
C SER A 316 -19.72 22.64 2.05
N ILE A 317 -20.73 23.30 1.49
CA ILE A 317 -20.86 24.75 1.44
C ILE A 317 -22.09 25.14 2.26
N LYS A 318 -21.93 26.06 3.21
CA LYS A 318 -23.02 26.64 4.00
C LYS A 318 -23.02 28.13 3.79
N GLN A 319 -24.14 28.69 3.33
CA GLN A 319 -24.32 30.14 3.25
C GLN A 319 -25.00 30.64 4.53
N GLN A 320 -24.29 31.46 5.30
CA GLN A 320 -24.85 32.17 6.44
C GLN A 320 -25.44 33.49 5.95
N ARG A 321 -26.75 33.70 6.14
CA ARG A 321 -27.39 34.98 5.81
C ARG A 321 -27.07 36.01 6.90
N THR A 322 -26.49 37.14 6.50
CA THR A 322 -26.21 38.27 7.37
C THR A 322 -27.19 39.41 7.07
N GLY A 323 -28.28 39.51 7.82
CA GLY A 323 -29.25 40.61 7.74
C GLY A 323 -29.98 40.77 6.39
N ASN A 324 -30.52 41.98 6.13
CA ASN A 324 -31.35 42.33 4.96
C ASN A 324 -30.59 42.42 3.61
N LYS A 325 -29.29 42.11 3.55
CA LYS A 325 -28.52 42.10 2.28
C LYS A 325 -28.36 40.68 1.75
N LYS A 326 -28.37 40.54 0.42
CA LYS A 326 -28.12 39.28 -0.32
C LYS A 326 -26.68 38.73 -0.17
N GLU A 327 -25.80 39.42 0.55
CA GLU A 327 -24.40 39.02 0.77
C GLU A 327 -24.30 38.14 2.01
N GLY A 328 -24.35 36.82 1.79
CA GLY A 328 -24.14 35.81 2.81
C GLY A 328 -22.67 35.41 2.92
N LYS A 329 -22.20 35.13 4.13
CA LYS A 329 -20.87 34.57 4.38
C LYS A 329 -20.88 33.08 4.04
N TYR A 330 -19.94 32.60 3.25
CA TYR A 330 -19.78 31.18 2.93
C TYR A 330 -18.84 30.53 3.92
N GLU A 331 -19.30 29.46 4.55
CA GLU A 331 -18.48 28.51 5.29
C GLU A 331 -18.32 27.25 4.43
N VAL A 332 -17.07 26.93 4.08
CA VAL A 332 -16.77 25.80 3.21
C VAL A 332 -15.86 24.82 3.93
N SER A 333 -16.23 23.54 3.88
CA SER A 333 -15.47 22.42 4.42
C SER A 333 -15.15 21.42 3.33
N ILE A 334 -13.87 21.05 3.20
CA ILE A 334 -13.39 19.98 2.33
C ILE A 334 -12.95 18.81 3.20
N MET A 335 -13.54 17.64 2.94
CA MET A 335 -13.16 16.38 3.55
C MET A 335 -12.56 15.45 2.49
N ILE A 336 -11.32 15.04 2.70
CA ILE A 336 -10.64 14.03 1.88
C ILE A 336 -10.59 12.72 2.66
N ILE A 337 -11.23 11.70 2.12
CA ILE A 337 -11.31 10.37 2.74
C ILE A 337 -10.27 9.48 2.09
N THR A 338 -9.56 8.73 2.92
CA THR A 338 -8.48 7.84 2.51
C THR A 338 -8.70 6.48 3.16
N PRO A 339 -8.26 5.38 2.53
CA PRO A 339 -8.58 4.02 2.99
C PRO A 339 -8.01 3.69 4.37
N HIS A 340 -7.00 4.43 4.81
CA HIS A 340 -6.17 4.00 5.92
C HIS A 340 -5.73 5.14 6.83
N HIS A 341 -6.26 6.35 6.68
CA HIS A 341 -5.96 7.46 7.59
C HIS A 341 -7.25 8.20 7.92
N ALA A 342 -7.26 8.86 9.08
CA ALA A 342 -8.34 9.75 9.45
C ALA A 342 -8.62 10.75 8.31
N PRO A 343 -9.90 11.08 8.04
CA PRO A 343 -10.26 12.04 7.01
C PRO A 343 -9.50 13.36 7.21
N LEU A 344 -9.00 13.94 6.13
CA LEU A 344 -8.37 15.25 6.16
C LEU A 344 -9.45 16.30 5.98
N ILE A 345 -9.60 17.18 6.95
CA ILE A 345 -10.64 18.20 6.97
C ILE A 345 -9.97 19.58 6.84
N TYR A 346 -10.45 20.39 5.91
CA TYR A 346 -10.01 21.75 5.67
C TYR A 346 -11.20 22.68 5.68
N ASN A 347 -11.16 23.72 6.50
CA ASN A 347 -12.25 24.68 6.64
C ASN A 347 -11.76 26.09 6.30
N SER A 348 -12.63 26.87 5.66
CA SER A 348 -12.39 28.28 5.38
C SER A 348 -13.72 29.02 5.27
N ILE A 349 -13.69 30.32 5.54
CA ILE A 349 -14.89 31.17 5.61
C ILE A 349 -14.59 32.49 4.90
N GLY A 350 -15.51 32.98 4.07
CA GLY A 350 -15.35 34.25 3.35
C GLY A 350 -16.63 34.71 2.67
N PHE A 351 -16.60 35.91 2.09
CA PHE A 351 -17.75 36.51 1.41
C PHE A 351 -17.85 36.07 -0.06
N ASP A 352 -16.72 35.73 -0.69
CA ASP A 352 -16.66 35.20 -2.04
C ASP A 352 -16.37 33.68 -2.01
N LEU A 353 -17.27 32.88 -2.58
CA LEU A 353 -17.14 31.43 -2.60
C LEU A 353 -15.94 30.93 -3.42
N SER A 354 -15.59 31.62 -4.51
CA SER A 354 -14.47 31.28 -5.39
C SER A 354 -13.12 31.49 -4.68
N GLU A 355 -12.99 32.59 -3.94
CA GLU A 355 -11.82 32.88 -3.12
C GLU A 355 -11.64 31.86 -1.99
N VAL A 356 -12.73 31.55 -1.28
CA VAL A 356 -12.72 30.56 -0.19
C VAL A 356 -12.27 29.18 -0.70
N LEU A 357 -12.76 28.76 -1.87
CA LEU A 357 -12.38 27.50 -2.49
C LEU A 357 -10.94 27.49 -3.03
N GLU A 358 -10.44 28.62 -3.52
CA GLU A 358 -9.04 28.77 -3.93
C GLU A 358 -8.10 28.63 -2.73
N ASP A 359 -8.37 29.33 -1.63
CA ASP A 359 -7.62 29.23 -0.38
C ASP A 359 -7.59 27.78 0.12
N LEU A 360 -8.75 27.12 0.14
CA LEU A 360 -8.85 25.71 0.54
C LEU A 360 -8.09 24.77 -0.40
N SER A 361 -8.13 25.01 -1.71
CA SER A 361 -7.36 24.25 -2.70
C SER A 361 -5.86 24.40 -2.47
N GLN A 362 -5.39 25.60 -2.17
CA GLN A 362 -3.99 25.85 -1.84
C GLN A 362 -3.58 25.21 -0.51
N LYS A 363 -4.42 25.27 0.53
CA LYS A 363 -4.20 24.58 1.82
C LYS A 363 -4.08 23.07 1.62
N LEU A 364 -4.95 22.48 0.80
CA LEU A 364 -4.90 21.08 0.42
C LEU A 364 -3.58 20.72 -0.27
N LEU A 365 -3.20 21.46 -1.32
CA LEU A 365 -1.97 21.24 -2.08
C LEU A 365 -0.70 21.42 -1.22
N ARG A 366 -0.63 22.45 -0.39
CA ARG A 366 0.50 22.72 0.52
C ARG A 366 0.66 21.62 1.58
N THR A 367 -0.45 21.15 2.15
CA THR A 367 -0.40 20.11 3.19
C THR A 367 0.05 18.77 2.60
N LEU A 368 -0.47 18.41 1.43
CA LEU A 368 -0.15 17.16 0.76
C LEU A 368 1.26 17.17 0.14
N SER A 369 1.72 18.31 -0.38
CA SER A 369 3.11 18.46 -0.86
C SER A 369 4.14 18.36 0.27
N LYS A 370 3.88 18.94 1.46
CA LYS A 370 4.74 18.76 2.65
C LYS A 370 4.81 17.30 3.10
N ARG A 371 3.68 16.57 3.09
CA ARG A 371 3.65 15.11 3.37
C ARG A 371 4.37 14.30 2.30
N ALA A 372 4.31 14.71 1.03
CA ALA A 372 5.01 14.07 -0.08
C ALA A 372 6.53 14.31 -0.04
N LYS A 373 7.00 15.49 0.38
CA LYS A 373 8.43 15.83 0.57
C LYS A 373 9.08 14.94 1.63
N ARG A 374 8.40 14.64 2.74
CA ARG A 374 8.86 13.66 3.75
C ARG A 374 8.97 12.22 3.21
N ARG A 375 8.41 11.92 2.04
CA ARG A 375 8.41 10.60 1.36
C ARG A 375 9.16 10.63 0.02
N SER A 376 10.02 11.62 -0.25
CA SER A 376 10.59 11.86 -1.58
C SER A 376 12.10 11.60 -1.66
N LYS A 377 12.51 10.59 -2.45
CA LYS A 377 13.59 10.66 -3.46
C LYS A 377 13.53 9.43 -4.39
N LYS A 378 14.03 9.59 -5.63
CA LYS A 378 13.45 9.13 -6.92
C LYS A 378 13.38 7.60 -7.14
N SER A 379 12.18 7.10 -7.40
CA SER A 379 11.79 5.79 -7.96
C SER A 379 10.76 6.06 -9.08
N ILE A 380 10.57 5.16 -10.06
CA ILE A 380 9.50 5.25 -11.10
C ILE A 380 8.14 5.69 -10.53
N ARG A 381 7.86 5.41 -9.24
CA ARG A 381 6.74 5.98 -8.45
C ARG A 381 6.46 7.46 -8.69
N LYS A 382 7.45 8.29 -9.06
CA LYS A 382 7.32 9.75 -9.15
C LYS A 382 7.77 10.37 -10.47
N ILE A 383 8.11 9.58 -11.50
CA ILE A 383 8.67 10.11 -12.76
C ILE A 383 7.64 10.84 -13.64
N GLY A 384 6.34 10.75 -13.34
CA GLY A 384 5.29 11.52 -14.02
C GLY A 384 4.93 12.87 -13.39
N LEU A 385 5.88 13.59 -12.77
CA LEU A 385 5.67 14.97 -12.31
C LEU A 385 6.51 15.92 -13.17
N PRO A 386 5.90 16.88 -13.89
CA PRO A 386 6.61 18.07 -14.31
C PRO A 386 7.16 18.76 -13.06
N ILE A 387 8.45 19.08 -13.08
CA ILE A 387 9.03 20.02 -12.13
C ILE A 387 8.64 21.40 -12.64
N PHE A 388 7.65 22.02 -11.99
CA PHE A 388 7.42 23.45 -12.04
C PHE A 388 7.26 23.95 -10.61
#